data_AF-Q3UVS8-F1
#
_entry.id   AF-Q3UVS8-F1
#
_cell.length_a   1.000
_cell.length_b   1.000
_cell.length_c   1.000
_cell.angle_alpha   90.00
_cell.angle_beta   90.00
_cell.angle_gamma   90.00
#
_symmetry.space_group_name_H-M   'P 1'
#
loop_
_entity.id
_entity.type
_entity.pdbx_description
1 polymer ?
#
loop_
_entity_poly.entity_id
_entity_poly.type
_entity_poly.pdbx_seq_one_letter_code
_entity_poly.pdbx_strand_id
1 'polypeptide(L)'
;HEPPRKIERFTLLKSVHIFKKHRVQYEMRTLYRCLELKHLTGSTASVYLEYIQRNLPEGVAMEVTKTQIQQLPEHIKEPMWETVPEEKEESKS
;
A
#
# COMPACT_ATOMS: atom_id res chain seq x y z
N HIS A 1 14.82 1.81 0.12
CA HIS A 1 15.42 1.17 1.33
C HIS A 1 14.87 -0.24 1.43
N GLU A 2 15.70 -1.29 1.55
CA GLU A 2 15.18 -2.65 1.63
C GLU A 2 14.73 -2.97 3.07
N PRO A 3 13.48 -3.40 3.27
CA PRO A 3 13.01 -3.74 4.61
C PRO A 3 13.71 -5.01 5.13
N PRO A 4 13.91 -5.13 6.45
CA PRO A 4 14.59 -6.26 7.04
C PRO A 4 13.79 -7.55 6.85
N ARG A 5 14.50 -8.68 6.72
CA ARG A 5 13.87 -10.00 6.67
C ARG A 5 13.03 -10.28 7.92
N LYS A 6 11.90 -10.96 7.74
CA LYS A 6 11.04 -11.43 8.83
C LYS A 6 11.24 -12.93 9.05
N ILE A 7 11.40 -13.32 10.31
CA ILE A 7 11.57 -14.71 10.71
C ILE A 7 10.50 -15.03 11.74
N GLU A 8 9.57 -15.91 11.39
CA GLU A 8 8.48 -16.35 12.28
C GLU A 8 8.78 -17.76 12.77
N ARG A 9 8.64 -17.98 14.07
CA ARG A 9 8.99 -19.25 14.72
C ARG A 9 7.81 -19.80 15.50
N PHE A 10 7.52 -21.08 15.28
CA PHE A 10 6.45 -21.79 15.98
C PHE A 10 7.03 -23.01 16.68
N THR A 11 6.72 -23.18 17.96
CA THR A 11 7.13 -24.36 18.72
C THR A 11 5.94 -25.27 18.95
N LEU A 12 5.99 -26.46 18.38
CA LEU A 12 4.93 -27.46 18.51
C LEU A 12 5.41 -28.65 19.35
N LEU A 13 4.46 -29.42 19.85
CA LEU A 13 4.76 -30.71 20.47
C LEU A 13 5.28 -31.68 19.40
N LYS A 14 6.30 -32.45 19.73
CA LYS A 14 6.83 -33.48 18.83
C LYS A 14 5.87 -34.68 18.70
N SER A 15 5.19 -35.02 19.79
CA SER A 15 4.16 -36.05 19.82
C SER A 15 2.78 -35.42 19.64
N VAL A 16 1.88 -36.16 19.02
CA VAL A 16 0.46 -35.80 18.88
C VAL A 16 -0.24 -35.72 20.26
N HIS A 17 0.19 -36.53 21.24
CA HIS A 17 -0.45 -36.60 22.56
C HIS A 17 0.57 -36.62 23.73
N ILE A 18 0.16 -36.08 24.89
CA ILE A 18 0.76 -36.07 26.26
C ILE A 18 2.22 -35.61 26.47
N PHE A 19 3.11 -35.75 25.50
CA PHE A 19 4.55 -35.50 25.71
C PHE A 19 4.94 -34.02 25.54
N LYS A 20 4.83 -33.23 26.60
CA LYS A 20 5.14 -31.77 26.61
C LYS A 20 6.63 -31.42 26.56
N LYS A 21 7.51 -32.33 27.04
CA LYS A 21 8.97 -32.10 27.15
C LYS A 21 9.67 -32.08 25.78
N HIS A 22 9.20 -32.88 24.82
CA HIS A 22 9.79 -32.95 23.49
C HIS A 22 9.06 -32.00 22.54
N ARG A 23 9.75 -30.98 22.05
CA ARG A 23 9.21 -29.96 21.14
C ARG A 23 9.99 -29.91 19.84
N VAL A 24 9.32 -29.47 18.78
CA VAL A 24 9.90 -29.17 17.47
C VAL A 24 9.71 -27.68 17.21
N GLN A 25 10.74 -27.02 16.69
CA GLN A 25 10.66 -25.63 16.29
C GLN A 25 10.59 -25.57 14.76
N TYR A 26 9.55 -24.92 14.25
CA TYR A 26 9.39 -24.59 12.84
C TYR A 26 9.74 -23.12 12.63
N GLU A 27 10.30 -22.81 11.47
CA GLU A 27 10.68 -21.45 11.10
C GLU A 27 10.19 -21.15 9.68
N MET A 28 9.51 -20.02 9.53
CA MET A 28 9.14 -19.45 8.24
C MET A 28 9.96 -18.16 8.03
N ARG A 29 10.61 -18.06 6.88
CA ARG A 29 11.47 -16.91 6.54
C ARG A 29 10.87 -16.15 5.38
N THR A 30 10.63 -14.85 5.58
CA THR A 30 10.19 -13.94 4.52
C THR A 30 11.32 -12.96 4.21
N LEU A 31 11.85 -13.05 3.00
CA LEU A 31 12.85 -12.12 2.47
C LEU A 31 12.12 -11.10 1.61
N TYR A 32 12.42 -9.81 1.82
CA TYR A 32 11.82 -8.73 1.06
C TYR A 32 12.83 -8.13 0.10
N ARG A 33 12.33 -7.66 -1.04
CA ARG A 33 13.05 -6.83 -2.01
C ARG A 33 12.16 -5.67 -2.37
N CYS A 34 12.73 -4.47 -2.39
CA CYS A 34 12.00 -3.24 -2.70
C CYS A 34 12.57 -2.62 -3.98
N LEU A 35 11.71 -2.46 -4.98
CA LEU A 35 12.05 -1.81 -6.25
C LEU A 35 11.29 -0.48 -6.32
N GLU A 36 12.04 0.63 -6.30
CA GLU A 36 11.48 1.98 -6.39
C GLU A 36 11.61 2.48 -7.83
N LEU A 37 10.48 2.67 -8.52
CA LEU A 37 10.43 3.24 -9.86
C LEU A 37 9.94 4.69 -9.79
N LYS A 38 10.64 5.61 -10.45
CA LYS A 38 10.33 7.05 -10.44
C LYS A 38 9.92 7.51 -11.83
N HIS A 39 9.07 8.54 -11.88
CA HIS A 39 8.64 9.22 -13.11
C HIS A 39 7.99 8.28 -14.15
N LEU A 40 7.03 7.47 -13.71
CA LEU A 40 6.27 6.61 -14.61
C LEU A 40 4.94 7.26 -15.00
N THR A 41 4.53 7.03 -16.25
CA THR A 41 3.17 7.31 -16.72
C THR A 41 2.27 6.10 -16.45
N GLY A 42 0.95 6.31 -16.49
CA GLY A 42 -0.02 5.24 -16.22
C GLY A 42 0.07 4.06 -17.19
N SER A 43 0.26 4.34 -18.49
CA SER A 43 0.39 3.30 -19.52
C SER A 43 1.69 2.51 -19.38
N THR A 44 2.84 3.18 -19.17
CA THR A 44 4.13 2.52 -18.96
C THR A 44 4.12 1.64 -17.71
N ALA A 45 3.55 2.12 -16.60
CA ALA A 45 3.41 1.33 -15.38
C ALA A 45 2.53 0.09 -15.60
N SER A 46 1.45 0.20 -16.39
CA SER A 46 0.56 -0.92 -16.70
C SER A 46 1.29 -2.02 -17.48
N VAL A 47 1.97 -1.66 -18.57
CA VAL A 47 2.70 -2.62 -19.43
C VAL A 47 3.84 -3.28 -18.65
N TYR A 48 4.55 -2.50 -17.83
CA TYR A 48 5.64 -3.03 -17.01
C TYR A 48 5.15 -4.05 -15.97
N LEU A 49 4.06 -3.74 -15.26
CA LEU A 49 3.47 -4.64 -14.27
C LEU A 49 2.89 -5.89 -14.92
N GLU A 50 2.28 -5.77 -16.10
CA GLU A 50 1.76 -6.91 -16.85
C GLU A 50 2.86 -7.93 -17.14
N TYR A 51 4.01 -7.48 -17.65
CA TYR A 51 5.13 -8.36 -17.94
C TYR A 51 5.67 -9.04 -16.67
N ILE A 52 5.84 -8.29 -15.60
CA ILE A 52 6.41 -8.83 -14.36
C ILE A 52 5.46 -9.80 -13.68
N GLN A 53 4.17 -9.49 -13.60
CA GLN A 53 3.18 -10.34 -12.95
C GLN A 53 3.01 -11.67 -13.68
N ARG A 54 3.11 -11.67 -15.02
CA ARG A 54 3.10 -12.90 -15.83
C ARG A 54 4.31 -13.79 -15.57
N ASN A 55 5.44 -13.22 -15.17
CA ASN A 55 6.71 -13.92 -14.94
C ASN A 55 7.08 -14.07 -13.46
N LEU A 56 6.12 -13.86 -12.54
CA LEU A 56 6.37 -13.99 -11.11
C LEU A 56 6.55 -15.48 -10.75
N PRO A 57 7.68 -15.90 -10.16
CA PRO A 57 7.90 -17.29 -9.79
C PRO A 57 6.99 -17.74 -8.63
N GLU A 58 6.77 -19.05 -8.55
CA GLU A 58 6.02 -19.68 -7.47
C GLU A 58 6.68 -19.43 -6.10
N GLY A 59 5.84 -19.21 -5.07
CA GLY A 59 6.32 -18.93 -3.71
C GLY A 59 6.82 -17.50 -3.50
N VAL A 60 6.69 -16.61 -4.50
CA VAL A 60 6.96 -15.17 -4.36
C VAL A 60 5.65 -14.40 -4.48
N ALA A 61 5.44 -13.47 -3.55
CA ALA A 61 4.33 -12.52 -3.59
C ALA A 61 4.85 -11.12 -3.93
N MET A 62 4.03 -10.36 -4.66
CA MET A 62 4.34 -8.99 -5.06
C MET A 62 3.32 -8.02 -4.48
N GLU A 63 3.80 -6.99 -3.79
CA GLU A 63 3.00 -5.85 -3.34
C GLU A 63 3.36 -4.63 -4.19
N VAL A 64 2.33 -3.95 -4.74
CA VAL A 64 2.53 -2.80 -5.64
C VAL A 64 1.84 -1.57 -5.05
N THR A 65 2.64 -0.61 -4.60
CA THR A 65 2.14 0.70 -4.14
C THR A 65 2.24 1.71 -5.29
N LYS A 66 1.11 2.27 -5.73
CA LYS A 66 1.07 3.28 -6.79
C LYS A 66 0.82 4.65 -6.17
N THR A 67 1.71 5.59 -6.42
CA THR A 67 1.53 7.00 -6.01
C THR A 67 1.16 7.81 -7.25
N GLN A 68 -0.05 8.38 -7.27
CA GLN A 68 -0.52 9.19 -8.39
C GLN A 68 -0.31 10.68 -8.11
N ILE A 69 0.25 11.39 -9.08
CA ILE A 69 0.31 12.85 -9.06
C ILE A 69 -1.03 13.37 -9.59
N GLN A 70 -1.73 14.17 -8.79
CA GLN A 70 -3.01 14.78 -9.15
C GLN A 70 -2.92 16.31 -9.04
N GLN A 71 -3.72 17.00 -9.85
CA GLN A 71 -3.88 18.45 -9.75
C GLN A 71 -4.86 18.80 -8.62
N LEU A 72 -4.84 20.07 -8.20
CA LEU A 72 -5.80 20.55 -7.21
C LEU A 72 -7.24 20.41 -7.77
N PRO A 73 -8.17 19.80 -7.01
CA PRO A 73 -9.55 19.66 -7.43
C PRO A 73 -10.23 21.01 -7.70
N GLU A 74 -11.13 21.05 -8.67
CA GLU A 74 -11.75 22.30 -9.16
C GLU A 74 -12.51 23.07 -8.08
N HIS A 75 -13.25 22.37 -7.23
CA HIS A 75 -14.05 22.95 -6.14
C HIS A 75 -13.23 23.53 -4.98
N ILE A 76 -11.91 23.29 -4.96
CA ILE A 76 -10.99 23.87 -3.96
C ILE A 76 -10.23 25.06 -4.54
N LYS A 77 -10.26 25.25 -5.87
CA LYS A 77 -9.49 26.32 -6.53
C LYS A 77 -9.93 27.70 -6.09
N GLU A 78 -11.23 27.90 -5.91
CA GLU A 78 -11.81 29.17 -5.50
C GLU A 78 -12.64 28.99 -4.22
N PRO A 79 -12.47 29.86 -3.21
CA PRO A 79 -13.26 29.81 -2.00
C PRO A 79 -14.73 30.16 -2.29
N MET A 80 -15.66 29.31 -1.86
CA MET A 80 -17.10 29.55 -2.05
C MET A 80 -17.68 30.69 -1.19
N TRP A 81 -16.89 31.31 -0.31
CA TRP A 81 -17.38 32.32 0.63
C TRP A 81 -17.39 33.75 0.09
N GLU A 82 -16.90 33.99 -1.14
CA GLU A 82 -16.93 35.31 -1.79
C GLU A 82 -18.26 35.61 -2.54
N THR A 83 -19.12 34.60 -2.76
CA THR A 83 -20.34 34.73 -3.57
C THR A 83 -21.62 34.98 -2.76
N VAL A 84 -21.53 35.39 -1.50
CA VAL A 84 -22.71 35.89 -0.78
C VAL A 84 -22.90 37.37 -1.16
N PRO A 85 -23.90 37.73 -1.99
CA PRO A 85 -24.18 39.15 -2.22
C PRO A 85 -24.60 39.77 -0.88
N GLU A 86 -23.94 40.87 -0.49
CA GLU A 86 -24.43 41.75 0.56
C GLU A 86 -25.86 42.20 0.18
N GLU A 87 -26.88 41.63 0.82
CA GLU A 87 -28.22 42.19 0.80
C GLU A 87 -28.13 43.60 1.39
N LYS A 88 -28.08 44.60 0.50
CA LYS A 88 -28.35 45.99 0.86
C LYS A 88 -29.80 46.04 1.33
N GLU A 89 -30.00 45.99 2.65
CA GLU A 89 -31.25 46.45 3.27
C GLU A 89 -31.41 47.95 2.95
N GLU A 90 -32.08 48.24 1.84
CA GLU A 90 -32.69 49.53 1.58
C GLU A 90 -33.88 49.73 2.55
N SER A 91 -33.93 50.93 3.15
CA SER A 91 -35.10 51.58 3.73
C SER A 91 -35.65 51.07 5.07
N LYS A 92 -35.13 51.63 6.18
CA LYS A 92 -36.00 51.95 7.33
C LYS A 92 -36.70 53.28 7.06
N SER A 93 -38.01 53.21 6.82
CA SER A 93 -38.96 54.33 6.95
C SER A 93 -39.60 54.30 8.33
#